data_AF-A0A7K9AWU7-F1
#
_entry.id   AF-A0A7K9AWU7-F1
#
_cell.length_a   1.000
_cell.length_b   1.000
_cell.length_c   1.000
_cell.angle_alpha   90.00
_cell.angle_beta   90.00
_cell.angle_gamma   90.00
#
_symmetry.space_group_name_H-M   'P 1'
#
loop_
_entity.id
_entity.type
_entity.pdbx_description
1 polymer ?
#
loop_
_entity_poly.entity_id
_entity_poly.type
_entity_poly.pdbx_seq_one_letter_code
_entity_poly.pdbx_strand_id
1 'polypeptide(L)'
;SSRPPAPQAAFAHLALAFSCDMFTLRQRVEVEKRARDVAEENIQEELGQCRAALERLGLSCAAPDGRDTLERLQRNLAVLAAAIERATSAAEKLGAVHQEARMSRAAEVMVQHVENLKRHHVREHAELEDMKRLIQQNSRNRQLAETQDDAEPRLRPHPLLRNFQQVSARRRVSIAVVPKQLLVRARVEG
;
A
#
# COMPACT_ATOMS: atom_id res chain seq x y z
N SER A 1 -12.09 17.74 -3.61
CA SER A 1 -10.76 17.33 -3.15
C SER A 1 -10.94 16.31 -2.03
N SER A 2 -10.71 15.02 -2.31
CA SER A 2 -10.89 13.94 -1.33
C SER A 2 -9.64 13.82 -0.44
N ARG A 3 -9.84 13.70 0.87
CA ARG A 3 -8.76 13.46 1.82
C ARG A 3 -8.08 12.12 1.48
N PRO A 4 -6.74 12.03 1.42
CA PRO A 4 -6.07 10.77 1.14
C PRO A 4 -6.45 9.72 2.20
N PRO A 5 -6.60 8.44 1.80
CA PRO A 5 -6.96 7.37 2.72
C PRO A 5 -5.94 7.25 3.86
N ALA A 6 -6.39 6.79 5.02
CA ALA A 6 -5.49 6.49 6.14
C ALA A 6 -4.39 5.51 5.66
N PRO A 7 -3.14 5.63 6.16
CA PRO A 7 -2.01 4.85 5.65
C PRO A 7 -2.25 3.33 5.66
N GLN A 8 -3.00 2.82 6.64
CA GLN A 8 -3.38 1.41 6.73
C GLN A 8 -4.36 0.99 5.63
N ALA A 9 -5.34 1.84 5.31
CA ALA A 9 -6.30 1.57 4.24
C ALA A 9 -5.61 1.61 2.87
N ALA A 10 -4.70 2.57 2.64
CA ALA A 10 -3.91 2.65 1.42
C ALA A 10 -3.08 1.37 1.18
N PHE A 11 -2.43 0.84 2.22
CA PHE A 11 -1.69 -0.41 2.15
C PHE A 11 -2.59 -1.62 1.88
N ALA A 12 -3.73 -1.75 2.57
CA ALA A 12 -4.64 -2.86 2.37
C ALA A 12 -5.20 -2.91 0.94
N HIS A 13 -5.57 -1.75 0.38
CA HIS A 13 -5.98 -1.64 -1.01
C HIS A 13 -4.85 -2.01 -1.98
N LEU A 14 -3.63 -1.52 -1.73
CA LEU A 14 -2.47 -1.85 -2.54
C LEU A 14 -2.17 -3.37 -2.53
N ALA A 15 -2.21 -4.00 -1.36
CA ALA A 15 -1.94 -5.43 -1.21
C ALA A 15 -2.98 -6.31 -1.92
N LEU A 16 -4.26 -5.93 -1.84
CA LEU A 16 -5.33 -6.63 -2.57
C LEU A 16 -5.14 -6.46 -4.08
N ALA A 17 -4.94 -5.23 -4.56
CA ALA A 17 -4.73 -4.95 -5.98
C ALA A 17 -3.52 -5.72 -6.53
N PHE A 18 -2.41 -5.75 -5.78
CA PHE A 18 -1.21 -6.50 -6.15
C PHE A 18 -1.48 -8.02 -6.23
N SER A 19 -2.25 -8.57 -5.29
CA SER A 19 -2.61 -9.99 -5.29
C SER A 19 -3.46 -10.37 -6.51
N CYS A 20 -4.42 -9.52 -6.88
CA CYS A 20 -5.22 -9.68 -8.10
C CYS A 20 -4.37 -9.56 -9.38
N ASP A 21 -3.50 -8.56 -9.43
CA ASP A 21 -2.58 -8.36 -10.56
C ASP A 21 -1.68 -9.60 -10.74
N MET A 22 -1.08 -10.11 -9.67
CA MET A 22 -0.21 -11.30 -9.71
C MET A 22 -0.90 -12.55 -10.25
N PHE A 23 -2.18 -12.77 -9.91
CA PHE A 23 -2.94 -13.92 -10.39
C PHE A 23 -3.17 -13.88 -11.91
N THR A 24 -3.39 -12.68 -12.47
CA THR A 24 -3.73 -12.51 -13.90
C THR A 24 -2.55 -12.09 -14.77
N LEU A 25 -1.40 -11.74 -14.17
CA LEU A 25 -0.28 -11.10 -14.86
C LEU A 25 0.25 -11.94 -16.02
N ARG A 26 0.46 -13.25 -15.81
CA ARG A 26 1.02 -14.14 -16.86
C ARG A 26 0.14 -14.16 -18.11
N GLN A 27 -1.16 -14.36 -17.92
CA GLN A 27 -2.12 -14.40 -19.02
C GLN A 27 -2.18 -13.06 -19.76
N ARG A 28 -2.21 -11.95 -19.02
CA ARG A 28 -2.20 -10.60 -19.61
C ARG A 28 -0.93 -10.36 -20.43
N VAL A 29 0.25 -10.71 -19.90
CA VAL A 29 1.53 -10.56 -20.61
C VAL A 29 1.54 -11.38 -21.91
N GLU A 30 1.05 -12.62 -21.88
CA GLU A 30 0.98 -13.45 -23.09
C GLU A 30 0.05 -12.86 -24.14
N VAL A 31 -1.14 -12.38 -23.74
CA VAL A 31 -2.11 -11.77 -24.66
C VAL A 31 -1.55 -10.49 -25.28
N GLU A 32 -0.99 -9.59 -24.47
CA GLU A 32 -0.39 -8.34 -24.95
C GLU A 32 0.80 -8.61 -25.88
N LYS A 33 1.65 -9.59 -25.54
CA LYS A 33 2.78 -9.98 -26.39
C LYS A 33 2.30 -10.49 -27.75
N ARG A 34 1.31 -11.40 -27.78
CA ARG A 34 0.75 -11.90 -29.04
C ARG A 34 0.12 -10.79 -29.86
N ALA A 35 -0.62 -9.87 -29.23
CA ALA A 35 -1.23 -8.74 -29.92
C ALA A 35 -0.17 -7.82 -30.55
N ARG A 36 0.92 -7.55 -29.83
CA ARG A 36 2.07 -6.80 -30.35
C ARG A 36 2.73 -7.53 -31.52
N ASP A 37 3.06 -8.80 -31.36
CA ASP A 37 3.75 -9.59 -32.39
C ASP A 37 2.92 -9.61 -33.69
N VAL A 38 1.60 -9.82 -33.61
CA VAL A 38 0.68 -9.74 -34.77
C VAL A 38 0.66 -8.33 -35.39
N ALA A 39 0.65 -7.27 -34.58
CA ALA A 39 0.67 -5.91 -35.10
C ALA A 39 1.99 -5.59 -35.83
N GLU A 40 3.12 -6.05 -35.29
CA GLU A 40 4.44 -5.87 -35.91
C GLU A 40 4.58 -6.66 -37.20
N GLU A 41 4.12 -7.91 -37.23
CA GLU A 41 4.08 -8.74 -38.45
C GLU A 41 3.24 -8.08 -39.55
N ASN A 42 2.02 -7.63 -39.21
CA ASN A 42 1.14 -6.93 -40.17
C ASN A 42 1.79 -5.65 -40.72
N ILE A 43 2.42 -4.85 -39.86
CA ILE A 43 3.14 -3.64 -40.28
C ILE A 43 4.28 -3.98 -41.24
N GLN A 44 5.05 -5.02 -40.95
CA GLN A 44 6.15 -5.46 -41.82
C GLN A 44 5.63 -5.96 -43.16
N GLU A 45 4.53 -6.71 -43.16
CA GLU A 45 3.89 -7.19 -44.38
C GLU A 45 3.40 -6.03 -45.25
N GLU A 46 2.64 -5.09 -44.69
CA GLU A 46 2.12 -3.89 -45.39
C GLU A 46 3.26 -3.03 -45.97
N LEU A 47 4.33 -2.81 -45.20
CA LEU A 47 5.52 -2.10 -45.70
C LEU A 47 6.23 -2.88 -46.83
N GLY A 48 6.25 -4.20 -46.75
CA GLY A 48 6.77 -5.09 -47.80
C GLY A 48 5.93 -5.00 -49.08
N GLN A 49 4.61 -5.08 -48.96
CA GLN A 49 3.67 -4.94 -50.07
C GLN A 49 3.79 -3.55 -50.74
N CYS A 50 3.93 -2.49 -49.94
CA CYS A 50 4.18 -1.13 -50.44
C CYS A 50 5.49 -1.06 -51.25
N ARG A 51 6.58 -1.65 -50.75
CA ARG A 51 7.86 -1.71 -51.48
C ARG A 51 7.71 -2.44 -52.81
N ALA A 52 7.10 -3.63 -52.80
CA ALA A 52 6.87 -4.41 -54.02
C ALA A 52 5.95 -3.69 -55.03
N ALA A 53 4.98 -2.90 -54.56
CA ALA A 53 4.15 -2.07 -55.42
C ALA A 53 4.95 -0.94 -56.08
N LEU A 54 5.83 -0.27 -55.33
CA LEU A 54 6.71 0.77 -55.88
C LEU A 54 7.72 0.20 -56.87
N GLU A 55 8.27 -0.99 -56.63
CA GLU A 55 9.17 -1.66 -57.58
C GLU A 55 8.47 -1.97 -58.90
N ARG A 56 7.25 -2.53 -58.86
CA ARG A 56 6.44 -2.78 -60.06
C ARG A 56 6.10 -1.50 -60.82
N LEU A 57 5.80 -0.41 -60.09
CA LEU A 57 5.57 0.90 -60.68
C LEU A 57 6.83 1.45 -61.34
N GLY A 58 8.00 1.21 -60.74
CA GLY A 58 9.30 1.58 -61.32
C GLY A 58 9.58 0.93 -62.66
N LEU A 59 9.22 -0.34 -62.84
CA LEU A 59 9.38 -1.05 -64.11
C LEU A 59 8.50 -0.49 -65.24
N SER A 60 7.38 0.14 -64.88
CA SER A 60 6.41 0.69 -65.85
C SER A 60 6.57 2.20 -66.08
N CYS A 61 7.47 2.86 -65.34
CA CYS A 61 7.64 4.32 -65.39
C CYS A 61 8.74 4.75 -66.37
N ALA A 62 8.34 5.21 -67.57
CA ALA A 62 9.27 5.68 -68.61
C ALA A 62 9.51 7.20 -68.59
N ALA A 63 8.58 8.00 -68.02
CA ALA A 63 8.67 9.45 -68.02
C ALA A 63 9.56 9.98 -66.88
N PRO A 64 10.37 11.05 -67.11
CA PRO A 64 11.25 11.62 -66.10
C PRO A 64 10.49 12.12 -64.85
N ASP A 65 9.37 12.83 -65.02
CA ASP A 65 8.54 13.31 -63.90
C ASP A 65 7.97 12.18 -63.02
N GLY A 66 7.69 11.03 -63.65
CA GLY A 66 7.22 9.84 -62.96
C GLY A 66 8.31 9.15 -62.13
N ARG A 67 9.57 9.20 -62.61
CA ARG A 67 10.73 8.68 -61.86
C ARG A 67 11.01 9.50 -60.61
N ASP A 68 11.00 10.84 -60.71
CA ASP A 68 11.20 11.73 -59.55
C ASP A 68 10.15 11.50 -58.47
N THR A 69 8.89 11.32 -58.90
CA THR A 69 7.78 11.02 -58.00
C THR A 69 7.96 9.67 -57.32
N LEU A 70 8.40 8.65 -58.05
CA LEU A 70 8.67 7.31 -57.50
C LEU A 70 9.79 7.32 -56.46
N GLU A 71 10.91 8.00 -56.75
CA GLU A 71 12.01 8.13 -55.79
C GLU A 71 11.57 8.84 -54.51
N ARG A 72 10.71 9.85 -54.63
CA ARG A 72 10.13 10.54 -53.47
C ARG A 72 9.25 9.60 -52.66
N LEU A 73 8.45 8.75 -53.30
CA LEU A 73 7.62 7.75 -52.61
C LEU A 73 8.48 6.71 -51.89
N GLN A 74 9.56 6.22 -52.50
CA GLN A 74 10.49 5.30 -51.87
C GLN A 74 11.17 5.91 -50.63
N ARG A 75 11.62 7.17 -50.74
CA ARG A 75 12.17 7.92 -49.61
C ARG A 75 11.15 8.10 -48.50
N ASN A 76 9.91 8.48 -48.83
CA ASN A 76 8.84 8.62 -47.85
C ASN A 76 8.53 7.29 -47.14
N LEU A 77 8.53 6.17 -47.87
CA LEU A 77 8.30 4.84 -47.30
C LEU A 77 9.43 4.42 -46.35
N ALA A 78 10.68 4.73 -46.67
CA ALA A 78 11.82 4.50 -45.79
C ALA A 78 11.73 5.35 -44.50
N VAL A 79 11.38 6.63 -44.64
CA VAL A 79 11.14 7.52 -43.49
C VAL A 79 10.00 7.02 -42.63
N LEU A 80 8.90 6.56 -43.24
CA LEU A 80 7.74 5.99 -42.55
C LEU A 80 8.12 4.74 -41.76
N ALA A 81 8.83 3.78 -42.37
CA ALA A 81 9.30 2.57 -41.70
C ALA A 81 10.16 2.91 -40.46
N ALA A 82 11.12 3.82 -40.62
CA ALA A 82 11.97 4.25 -39.51
C ALA A 82 11.19 5.03 -38.44
N ALA A 83 10.15 5.78 -38.82
CA ALA A 83 9.29 6.49 -37.87
C ALA A 83 8.43 5.52 -37.06
N ILE A 84 7.90 4.47 -37.69
CA ILE A 84 7.16 3.40 -37.02
C ILE A 84 8.05 2.69 -35.99
N GLU A 85 9.26 2.29 -36.37
CA GLU A 85 10.21 1.64 -35.45
C GLU A 85 10.56 2.53 -34.24
N ARG A 86 10.80 3.82 -34.48
CA ARG A 86 11.03 4.78 -33.38
C ARG A 86 9.80 4.91 -32.48
N ALA A 87 8.61 4.96 -33.07
CA ALA A 87 7.37 5.12 -32.32
C ALA A 87 7.07 3.89 -31.46
N THR A 88 7.23 2.67 -31.99
CA THR A 88 7.03 1.43 -31.23
C THR A 88 8.05 1.30 -30.10
N SER A 89 9.34 1.57 -30.37
CA SER A 89 10.39 1.57 -29.33
C SER A 89 10.14 2.61 -28.24
N ALA A 90 9.70 3.81 -28.61
CA ALA A 90 9.36 4.86 -27.66
C ALA A 90 8.15 4.48 -26.80
N ALA A 91 7.12 3.87 -27.40
CA ALA A 91 5.94 3.39 -26.68
C ALA A 91 6.28 2.30 -25.67
N GLU A 92 7.13 1.32 -26.03
CA GLU A 92 7.60 0.28 -25.12
C GLU A 92 8.38 0.87 -23.93
N LYS A 93 9.33 1.78 -24.20
CA LYS A 93 10.11 2.46 -23.14
C LYS A 93 9.24 3.29 -22.22
N LEU A 94 8.28 4.04 -22.77
CA LEU A 94 7.35 4.84 -21.97
C LEU A 94 6.47 3.96 -21.08
N GLY A 95 5.98 2.84 -21.61
CA GLY A 95 5.25 1.83 -20.83
C GLY A 95 6.06 1.27 -19.67
N ALA A 96 7.34 0.97 -19.90
CA ALA A 96 8.26 0.52 -18.86
C ALA A 96 8.45 1.58 -17.75
N VAL A 97 8.68 2.84 -18.12
CA VAL A 97 8.85 3.95 -17.17
C VAL A 97 7.58 4.20 -16.36
N HIS A 98 6.39 4.15 -16.97
CA HIS A 98 5.12 4.27 -16.23
C HIS A 98 4.94 3.12 -15.23
N GLN A 99 5.34 1.91 -15.61
CA GLN A 99 5.28 0.77 -14.70
C GLN A 99 6.27 0.92 -13.54
N GLU A 100 7.49 1.41 -13.80
CA GLU A 100 8.48 1.73 -12.77
C GLU A 100 7.94 2.78 -11.78
N ALA A 101 7.41 3.90 -12.29
CA ALA A 101 6.83 4.94 -11.45
C ALA A 101 5.68 4.42 -10.57
N ARG A 102 4.82 3.52 -11.12
CA ARG A 102 3.76 2.85 -10.37
C ARG A 102 4.32 1.96 -9.26
N MET A 103 5.40 1.21 -9.53
CA MET A 103 6.06 0.36 -8.54
C MET A 103 6.77 1.17 -7.44
N SER A 104 7.41 2.29 -7.80
CA SER A 104 8.02 3.20 -6.81
C SER A 104 6.98 3.77 -5.84
N ARG A 105 5.82 4.20 -6.36
CA ARG A 105 4.70 4.68 -5.53
C ARG A 105 4.17 3.57 -4.60
N ALA A 106 4.08 2.33 -5.09
CA ALA A 106 3.69 1.19 -4.27
C ALA A 106 4.69 0.94 -3.13
N ALA A 107 5.99 0.99 -3.43
CA ALA A 107 7.04 0.85 -2.43
C ALA A 107 6.98 1.93 -1.34
N GLU A 108 6.71 3.18 -1.70
CA GLU A 108 6.51 4.27 -0.73
C GLU A 108 5.37 3.98 0.25
N VAL A 109 4.22 3.51 -0.23
CA VAL A 109 3.08 3.13 0.62
C VAL A 109 3.45 1.99 1.57
N MET A 110 4.22 1.01 1.10
CA MET A 110 4.71 -0.11 1.91
C MET A 110 5.69 0.36 2.99
N VAL A 111 6.66 1.21 2.64
CA VAL A 111 7.61 1.81 3.60
C VAL A 111 6.85 2.59 4.66
N GLN A 112 5.90 3.45 4.24
CA GLN A 112 5.11 4.24 5.16
C GLN A 112 4.28 3.36 6.11
N HIS A 113 3.75 2.25 5.62
CA HIS A 113 3.03 1.27 6.45
C HIS A 113 3.94 0.66 7.52
N VAL A 114 5.14 0.21 7.14
CA VAL A 114 6.12 -0.37 8.09
C VAL A 114 6.55 0.66 9.14
N GLU A 115 6.81 1.91 8.75
CA GLU A 115 7.13 2.97 9.71
C GLU A 115 5.99 3.24 10.68
N ASN A 116 4.75 3.23 10.20
CA ASN A 116 3.58 3.41 11.05
C ASN A 116 3.43 2.28 12.06
N LEU A 117 3.69 1.03 11.66
CA LEU A 117 3.72 -0.12 12.57
C LEU A 117 4.81 0.05 13.63
N LYS A 118 6.02 0.48 13.25
CA LYS A 118 7.12 0.76 14.20
C LYS A 118 6.72 1.82 15.24
N ARG A 119 6.13 2.94 14.79
CA ARG A 119 5.63 4.00 15.68
C ARG A 119 4.55 3.47 16.62
N HIS A 120 3.64 2.65 16.11
CA HIS A 120 2.57 2.04 16.91
C HIS A 120 3.15 1.12 17.99
N HIS A 121 4.05 0.22 17.63
CA HIS A 121 4.71 -0.70 18.54
C HIS A 121 5.44 0.04 19.68
N VAL A 122 6.19 1.09 19.38
CA VAL A 122 6.89 1.89 20.41
C VAL A 122 5.90 2.56 21.37
N ARG A 123 4.79 3.10 20.84
CA ARG A 123 3.75 3.73 21.68
C ARG A 123 3.08 2.70 22.59
N GLU A 124 2.67 1.56 22.04
CA GLU A 124 2.07 0.48 22.83
C GLU A 124 3.03 -0.04 23.90
N HIS A 125 4.31 -0.20 23.57
CA HIS A 125 5.33 -0.61 24.53
C HIS A 125 5.48 0.40 25.69
N ALA A 126 5.49 1.70 25.38
CA ALA A 126 5.54 2.74 26.41
C ALA A 126 4.29 2.74 27.30
N GLU A 127 3.09 2.63 26.70
CA GLU A 127 1.83 2.53 27.45
C GLU A 127 1.81 1.30 28.37
N LEU A 128 2.34 0.16 27.91
CA LEU A 128 2.47 -1.07 28.71
C LEU A 128 3.45 -0.90 29.88
N GLU A 129 4.59 -0.24 29.66
CA GLU A 129 5.55 0.04 30.73
C GLU A 129 4.98 0.96 31.80
N ASP A 130 4.28 2.02 31.42
CA ASP A 130 3.66 2.96 32.36
C ASP A 130 2.57 2.26 33.18
N MET A 131 1.75 1.42 32.54
CA MET A 131 0.76 0.60 33.25
C MET A 131 1.42 -0.36 34.25
N LYS A 132 2.53 -1.01 33.86
CA LYS A 132 3.31 -1.87 34.76
C LYS A 132 3.84 -1.11 35.98
N ARG A 133 4.40 0.09 35.76
CA ARG A 133 4.89 0.97 36.85
C ARG A 133 3.76 1.37 37.79
N LEU A 134 2.60 1.75 37.25
CA LEU A 134 1.42 2.14 38.04
C LEU A 134 0.94 0.97 38.92
N ILE A 135 0.88 -0.25 38.38
CA ILE A 135 0.51 -1.45 39.14
C ILE A 135 1.50 -1.72 40.27
N GLN A 136 2.81 -1.65 39.99
CA GLN A 136 3.86 -1.85 41.00
C GLN A 136 3.83 -0.79 42.10
N GLN A 137 3.56 0.47 41.74
CA GLN A 137 3.41 1.53 42.73
C GLN A 137 2.16 1.32 43.59
N ASN A 138 1.04 0.91 42.99
CA ASN A 138 -0.19 0.64 43.72
C ASN A 138 -0.03 -0.54 44.70
N SER A 139 0.63 -1.62 44.28
CA SER A 139 0.92 -2.75 45.17
C SER A 139 1.84 -2.37 46.32
N ARG A 140 2.90 -1.57 46.07
CA ARG A 140 3.78 -1.05 47.12
C ARG A 140 3.03 -0.11 48.08
N ASN A 141 2.22 0.81 47.57
CA ASN A 141 1.41 1.70 48.40
C ASN A 141 0.42 0.93 49.27
N ARG A 142 -0.16 -0.16 48.74
CA ARG A 142 -1.05 -1.04 49.49
C ARG A 142 -0.30 -1.78 50.61
N GLN A 143 0.89 -2.29 50.34
CA GLN A 143 1.75 -2.92 51.36
C GLN A 143 2.13 -1.93 52.47
N LEU A 144 2.49 -0.69 52.11
CA LEU A 144 2.80 0.36 53.08
C LEU A 144 1.60 0.73 53.95
N ALA A 145 0.40 0.82 53.36
CA ALA A 145 -0.84 1.05 54.10
C ALA A 145 -1.16 -0.09 55.08
N GLU A 146 -0.88 -1.35 54.70
CA GLU A 146 -1.05 -2.51 55.59
C GLU A 146 -0.02 -2.50 56.75
N THR A 147 1.23 -2.06 56.52
CA THR A 147 2.26 -1.98 57.58
C THR A 147 2.12 -0.79 58.54
N GLN A 148 1.49 0.32 58.12
CA GLN A 148 1.22 1.46 59.00
C GLN A 148 0.08 1.20 59.97
N ASP A 149 -0.89 0.36 59.60
CA ASP A 149 -2.00 -0.05 60.49
C ASP A 149 -1.50 -0.93 61.65
N ASP A 150 -0.40 -1.67 61.46
CA ASP A 150 0.27 -2.48 62.51
C ASP A 150 1.22 -1.67 63.41
N ALA A 151 1.58 -0.43 63.05
CA ALA A 151 2.65 0.34 63.72
C ALA A 151 2.14 1.40 64.72
N GLU A 152 0.82 1.54 64.93
CA GLU A 152 0.26 2.41 65.98
C GLU A 152 -0.30 1.62 67.17
N PRO A 153 0.42 1.52 68.31
CA PRO A 153 -0.19 1.15 69.58
C PRO A 153 -0.81 2.40 70.21
N ARG A 154 -2.00 2.81 69.75
CA ARG A 154 -2.75 3.90 70.41
C ARG A 154 -3.94 3.38 71.19
N LEU A 155 -3.63 3.06 72.44
CA LEU A 155 -4.47 3.08 73.64
C LEU A 155 -5.83 3.75 73.42
N ARG A 156 -6.91 2.95 73.32
CA ARG A 156 -8.27 3.41 73.62
C ARG A 156 -8.95 2.46 74.61
N PRO A 157 -9.40 2.95 75.78
CA PRO A 157 -10.15 2.14 76.74
C PRO A 157 -11.49 1.69 76.16
N HIS A 158 -11.82 0.41 76.36
CA HIS A 158 -13.16 -0.13 76.13
C HIS A 158 -14.20 0.54 77.06
N PRO A 159 -15.46 0.66 76.61
CA PRO A 159 -16.50 -0.09 77.30
C PRO A 159 -17.47 -0.83 76.37
N LEU A 160 -17.56 -2.14 76.63
CA LEU A 160 -18.74 -3.02 76.71
C LEU A 160 -19.87 -3.00 75.64
N LEU A 161 -19.82 -4.08 74.84
CA LEU A 161 -20.90 -5.01 74.43
C LEU A 161 -21.93 -4.65 73.32
N ARG A 162 -21.93 -5.57 72.32
CA ARG A 162 -23.04 -6.03 71.44
C ARG A 162 -23.50 -5.06 70.33
N ASN A 163 -23.48 -5.38 69.02
CA ASN A 163 -23.84 -6.63 68.35
C ASN A 163 -23.13 -6.85 67.00
N PHE A 164 -23.01 -8.14 66.68
CA PHE A 164 -22.72 -8.85 65.44
C PHE A 164 -22.78 -8.12 64.09
N GLN A 165 -21.77 -8.45 63.26
CA GLN A 165 -21.68 -8.29 61.80
C GLN A 165 -21.51 -6.87 61.26
N GLN A 166 -20.32 -6.31 61.47
CA GLN A 166 -19.77 -5.31 60.56
C GLN A 166 -18.44 -5.86 60.02
N VAL A 167 -18.54 -6.72 59.02
CA VAL A 167 -17.40 -7.06 58.16
C VAL A 167 -16.91 -5.73 57.62
N SER A 168 -15.72 -5.31 58.05
CA SER A 168 -15.05 -4.11 57.57
C SER A 168 -15.15 -4.11 56.06
N ALA A 169 -15.96 -3.20 55.51
CA ALA A 169 -16.18 -3.07 54.09
C ALA A 169 -14.88 -2.54 53.47
N ARG A 170 -13.91 -3.45 53.24
CA ARG A 170 -12.82 -3.24 52.30
C ARG A 170 -13.50 -2.96 50.96
N ARG A 171 -13.72 -1.68 50.65
CA ARG A 171 -14.22 -1.23 49.34
C ARG A 171 -13.24 -1.76 48.30
N ARG A 172 -13.62 -2.86 47.65
CA ARG A 172 -12.89 -3.45 46.53
C ARG A 172 -12.99 -2.45 45.38
N VAL A 173 -11.93 -1.69 45.13
CA VAL A 173 -11.88 -0.84 43.93
C VAL A 173 -11.51 -1.74 42.76
N SER A 174 -12.52 -2.22 42.05
CA SER A 174 -12.33 -2.92 40.78
C SER A 174 -11.92 -1.89 39.73
N ILE A 175 -10.63 -1.86 39.37
CA ILE A 175 -10.17 -1.09 38.21
C ILE A 175 -10.41 -1.97 36.98
N ALA A 176 -11.52 -1.71 36.28
CA ALA A 176 -11.74 -2.28 34.96
C ALA A 176 -10.88 -1.51 33.95
N VAL A 177 -9.85 -2.16 33.40
CA VAL A 177 -9.04 -1.59 32.31
C VAL A 177 -9.72 -1.96 30.98
N VAL A 178 -10.39 -1.00 30.35
CA VAL A 178 -10.92 -1.18 29.00
C VAL A 178 -9.85 -0.73 27.99
N PRO A 179 -9.28 -1.64 27.18
CA PRO A 179 -8.33 -1.25 26.15
C PRO A 179 -8.99 -0.32 25.11
N LYS A 180 -8.31 0.76 24.73
CA LYS A 180 -8.83 1.81 23.82
C LYS A 180 -9.30 1.27 22.46
N GLN A 181 -8.90 0.06 22.07
CA GLN A 181 -9.35 -0.59 20.85
C GLN A 181 -10.87 -0.94 20.86
N LEU A 182 -11.50 -1.05 22.04
CA LEU A 182 -12.95 -1.22 22.17
C LEU A 182 -13.73 0.11 22.09
N LEU A 183 -13.09 1.25 22.40
CA LEU A 183 -13.76 2.56 22.39
C LEU A 183 -13.95 3.11 20.97
N VAL A 184 -13.09 2.73 20.02
CA VAL A 184 -13.22 3.14 18.61
C VAL A 184 -14.38 2.42 17.91
N ARG A 185 -14.73 1.20 18.35
CA ARG A 185 -15.86 0.43 17.78
C ARG A 185 -17.24 0.95 18.19
N ALA A 186 -17.35 1.63 19.34
CA ALA A 186 -18.62 2.17 19.85
C ALA A 186 -19.02 3.53 19.25
N ARG A 187 -18.21 4.11 18.35
CA ARG A 187 -18.52 5.40 17.70
C ARG A 187 -18.93 5.29 16.23
N VAL A 188 -19.10 4.07 15.72
CA VAL A 188 -19.52 3.79 14.33
C VAL A 188 -20.94 3.24 14.25
N GLU A 189 -21.59 2.97 15.39
CA GLU A 189 -23.03 2.69 15.45
C GLU A 189 -23.71 3.77 16.29
N GLY A 190 -24.28 4.75 15.60
CA GLY A 190 -25.01 5.90 16.14
C GLY A 190 -25.40 6.85 15.03
#